data_AF-A0A161LSU6-F1
#
_entry.id   AF-A0A161LSU6-F1
#
_cell.length_a   1.000
_cell.length_b   1.000
_cell.length_c   1.000
_cell.angle_alpha   90.00
_cell.angle_beta   90.00
_cell.angle_gamma   90.00
#
_symmetry.space_group_name_H-M   'P 1'
#
loop_
_entity.id
_entity.type
_entity.pdbx_description
1 polymer ?
#
loop_
_entity_poly.entity_id
_entity_poly.type
_entity_poly.pdbx_seq_one_letter_code
_entity_poly.pdbx_strand_id
1 'polypeptide(L)' 'MSLQNALIFIRNVNKHAPLRKACYKCRSKADLLELLHNEGIGFTEIEFEEAVTMSLFKCQTYDEADEVKQTELWFHLFA' A
#
# COMPACT_ATOMS: atom_id res chain seq x y z
N MET A 1 -1.69 14.08 -6.64
CA MET A 1 -2.67 14.00 -5.53
C MET A 1 -3.19 12.56 -5.40
N SER A 2 -2.28 11.59 -5.35
CA SER A 2 -2.59 10.16 -5.50
C SER A 2 -1.37 9.32 -5.10
N LEU A 3 -0.18 9.71 -5.57
CA LEU A 3 1.11 9.22 -5.05
C LEU A 3 1.28 9.43 -3.53
N GLN A 4 0.83 10.58 -3.01
CA GLN A 4 0.84 10.84 -1.57
C GLN A 4 -0.10 9.88 -0.81
N ASN A 5 -1.22 9.47 -1.41
CA ASN A 5 -2.12 8.49 -0.82
C ASN A 5 -1.49 7.10 -0.80
N ALA A 6 -0.78 6.71 -1.86
CA ALA A 6 -0.01 5.46 -1.89
C ALA A 6 1.09 5.45 -0.80
N LEU A 7 1.81 6.56 -0.61
CA LEU A 7 2.78 6.70 0.49
C LEU A 7 2.13 6.62 1.88
N ILE A 8 0.95 7.23 2.05
CA ILE A 8 0.17 7.13 3.29
C ILE A 8 -0.28 5.69 3.51
N PHE A 9 -0.71 4.99 2.46
CA PHE A 9 -1.14 3.60 2.51
C PHE A 9 -0.01 2.67 2.97
N ILE A 10 1.17 2.74 2.33
CA ILE A 10 2.33 1.90 2.69
C ILE A 10 2.69 2.06 4.17
N ARG A 11 2.64 3.29 4.69
CA ARG A 11 2.96 3.58 6.10
C ARG A 11 1.89 3.12 7.09
N ASN A 12 0.63 3.06 6.66
CA ASN A 12 -0.51 2.87 7.54
C ASN A 12 -1.12 1.48 7.47
N VAL A 13 -0.97 0.74 6.36
CA VAL A 13 -1.61 -0.58 6.19
C VAL A 13 -1.19 -1.58 7.26
N ASN A 14 0.07 -1.52 7.73
CA ASN A 14 0.57 -2.39 8.80
C ASN A 14 0.21 -1.90 10.21
N LYS A 15 -0.04 -0.60 10.38
CA LYS A 15 -0.30 0.05 11.69
C LYS A 15 -1.79 0.15 12.01
N HIS A 16 -2.63 0.28 10.99
CA HIS A 16 -4.08 0.41 11.11
C HIS A 16 -4.77 -0.94 10.93
N ALA A 17 -4.98 -1.65 12.04
CA ALA A 17 -5.66 -2.94 12.04
C ALA A 17 -7.03 -2.98 11.33
N PRO A 18 -7.89 -1.93 11.41
CA PRO A 18 -9.16 -1.91 10.67
C PRO A 18 -8.97 -1.88 9.15
N LEU A 19 -8.06 -1.03 8.66
CA LEU A 19 -7.74 -0.90 7.24
C LEU A 19 -7.18 -2.21 6.69
N ARG A 20 -6.24 -2.83 7.43
CA ARG A 20 -5.67 -4.13 7.05
C ARG A 20 -6.72 -5.24 6.95
N LYS A 21 -7.63 -5.30 7.94
CA LYS A 21 -8.75 -6.25 7.93
C LYS A 21 -9.71 -6.02 6.78
N ALA A 22 -9.94 -4.76 6.40
CA ALA A 22 -10.76 -4.41 5.26
C ALA A 22 -10.10 -4.87 3.95
N CYS A 23 -8.79 -4.63 3.80
CA CYS A 23 -8.02 -5.10 2.65
C CYS A 23 -8.01 -6.63 2.51
N TYR A 24 -7.94 -7.39 3.61
CA TYR A 24 -8.02 -8.85 3.56
C TYR A 24 -9.39 -9.41 3.11
N LYS A 25 -10.44 -8.58 3.10
CA LYS A 25 -11.74 -9.00 2.56
C LYS A 25 -11.82 -8.84 1.03
N CYS A 26 -10.92 -8.06 0.44
CA CYS A 26 -10.83 -7.90 -1.01
C CYS A 26 -10.39 -9.23 -1.64
N ARG A 27 -11.02 -9.61 -2.75
CA ARG A 27 -10.71 -10.88 -3.44
C ARG A 27 -9.87 -10.66 -4.69
N SER A 28 -9.88 -9.45 -5.22
CA SER A 28 -9.08 -9.03 -6.36
C SER A 28 -8.33 -7.74 -6.07
N LYS A 29 -7.32 -7.44 -6.88
CA LYS A 29 -6.64 -6.14 -6.85
C LYS A 29 -7.62 -4.99 -7.16
N ALA A 30 -8.59 -5.21 -8.05
CA ALA A 30 -9.61 -4.21 -8.38
C ALA A 30 -10.47 -3.85 -7.15
N ASP A 31 -10.92 -4.86 -6.39
CA ASP A 31 -11.70 -4.65 -5.16
C ASP A 31 -10.90 -3.84 -4.12
N LEU A 32 -9.59 -4.09 -4.03
CA LEU A 32 -8.71 -3.36 -3.13
C LEU A 32 -8.61 -1.89 -3.53
N LEU A 33 -8.37 -1.61 -4.81
CA LEU A 33 -8.27 -0.24 -5.32
C LEU A 33 -9.60 0.51 -5.18
N GLU A 34 -10.73 -0.15 -5.41
CA GLU A 34 -12.06 0.43 -5.21
C GLU A 34 -12.32 0.73 -3.72
N LEU A 35 -11.96 -0.18 -2.81
CA LEU A 35 -12.05 0.07 -1.37
C LEU A 35 -11.21 1.29 -0.96
N LEU A 36 -9.97 1.36 -1.42
CA LEU A 36 -9.08 2.48 -1.12
C LEU A 36 -9.59 3.79 -1.69
N HIS A 37 -10.22 3.76 -2.88
CA HIS A 37 -10.90 4.91 -3.45
C HIS A 37 -12.06 5.39 -2.57
N ASN A 38 -12.89 4.46 -2.10
CA ASN A 38 -14.03 4.76 -1.21
C ASN A 38 -13.59 5.30 0.17
N GLU A 39 -12.44 4.86 0.67
CA GLU A 39 -11.82 5.36 1.91
C GLU A 39 -11.12 6.72 1.72
N GLY A 40 -11.15 7.31 0.52
CA GLY A 40 -10.54 8.60 0.21
C GLY A 40 -9.00 8.57 0.06
N ILE A 41 -8.41 7.37 0.02
CA ILE A 41 -6.97 7.13 -0.15
C ILE A 41 -6.67 6.38 -1.45
N GLY A 42 -7.48 6.61 -2.49
CA GLY A 42 -7.32 5.96 -3.78
C GLY A 42 -6.00 6.33 -4.48
N PHE A 43 -5.44 5.34 -5.16
CA PHE A 43 -4.26 5.43 -6.03
C PHE A 43 -4.34 4.35 -7.11
N THR A 44 -3.48 4.44 -8.12
CA THR A 44 -3.31 3.44 -9.17
C THR A 44 -2.12 2.52 -8.88
N GLU A 45 -2.03 1.39 -9.58
CA GLU A 45 -0.91 0.46 -9.44
C GLU A 45 0.44 1.11 -9.75
N ILE A 46 0.52 1.95 -10.78
CA ILE A 46 1.74 2.68 -11.16
C ILE A 46 2.17 3.60 -10.00
N GLU A 47 1.23 4.32 -9.41
CA GLU A 47 1.52 5.22 -8.28
C GLU A 47 1.92 4.46 -7.01
N PHE A 48 1.46 3.22 -6.85
CA PHE A 48 1.90 2.34 -5.78
C PHE A 48 3.36 1.92 -5.98
N GLU A 49 3.74 1.46 -7.17
CA GLU A 49 5.13 1.09 -7.50
C GLU A 49 6.10 2.27 -7.35
N GLU A 50 5.68 3.46 -7.79
CA GLU A 50 6.42 4.71 -7.56
C GLU A 50 6.57 5.01 -6.07
N ALA A 51 5.50 4.87 -5.29
CA ALA A 51 5.52 5.09 -3.85
C ALA A 51 6.41 4.10 -3.10
N VAL A 52 6.43 2.83 -3.51
CA VAL A 52 7.34 1.79 -2.99
C VAL A 52 8.78 2.19 -3.27
N THR A 53 9.11 2.52 -4.52
CA THR A 53 10.46 2.93 -4.93
C THR A 53 10.94 4.15 -4.15
N MET A 54 10.09 5.17 -4.03
CA MET A 54 10.38 6.38 -3.26
C MET A 54 10.54 6.11 -1.76
N SER A 55 9.76 5.19 -1.21
CA SER A 55 9.87 4.81 0.20
C SER A 55 11.18 4.08 0.47
N LEU A 56 11.55 3.12 -0.38
CA LEU A 56 12.81 2.39 -0.30
C LEU A 56 14.02 3.31 -0.43
N PHE A 57 13.96 4.31 -1.31
CA PHE A 57 15.03 5.30 -1.45
C PHE A 57 15.21 6.17 -0.18
N LYS A 58 14.14 6.36 0.60
CA LYS A 58 14.15 7.16 1.84
C LYS A 58 14.47 6.35 3.09
N CYS A 59 14.33 5.03 3.05
CA CYS A 59 14.64 4.15 4.18
C CYS A 59 16.10 4.33 4.61
N GLN A 60 16.31 4.52 5.91
CA GLN A 60 17.66 4.66 6.49
C GLN A 60 18.12 3.37 7.15
N THR A 61 17.18 2.44 7.39
CA THR A 61 17.42 1.16 8.04
C THR A 61 16.92 -0.01 7.19
N TYR A 62 17.52 -1.18 7.41
CA TYR A 62 17.08 -2.40 6.73
C TYR A 62 15.68 -2.83 7.16
N ASP A 63 15.31 -2.62 8.42
CA ASP A 63 14.00 -2.99 8.95
C ASP A 63 12.87 -2.19 8.28
N GLU A 64 13.07 -0.87 8.11
CA GLU A 64 12.12 -0.03 7.37
C GLU A 64 11.96 -0.48 5.90
N ALA A 65 13.06 -0.87 5.26
CA ALA A 65 13.03 -1.36 3.90
C ALA A 65 12.32 -2.71 3.79
N ASP A 66 12.46 -3.58 4.79
CA ASP A 66 11.78 -4.87 4.85
C ASP A 66 10.26 -4.70 5.00
N GLU A 67 9.80 -3.81 5.88
CA GLU A 67 8.36 -3.50 6.02
C GLU A 67 7.72 -3.04 4.70
N VAL A 68 8.43 -2.20 3.94
CA VAL A 68 7.95 -1.70 2.64
C VAL A 68 7.89 -2.84 1.62
N LYS A 69 8.92 -3.69 1.53
CA LYS A 69 8.96 -4.85 0.64
C LYS A 69 7.89 -5.89 0.97
N GLN A 70 7.64 -6.14 2.26
CA GLN A 70 6.56 -7.03 2.69
C GLN A 70 5.20 -6.52 2.22
N THR A 71 5.00 -5.19 2.27
CA THR A 71 3.77 -4.55 1.80
C THR A 71 3.61 -4.65 0.28
N GLU A 72 4.69 -4.44 -0.46
CA GLU A 72 4.74 -4.64 -1.92
C GLU A 72 4.40 -6.10 -2.29
N LEU A 73 5.07 -7.07 -1.69
CA LEU A 73 4.80 -8.49 -1.92
C LEU A 73 3.34 -8.85 -1.63
N TRP A 74 2.82 -8.38 -0.50
CA TRP A 74 1.42 -8.59 -0.13
C TRP A 74 0.45 -7.97 -1.15
N PHE A 75 0.75 -6.78 -1.69
CA PHE A 75 -0.06 -6.14 -2.72
C PHE A 75 -0.06 -6.94 -4.03
N HIS A 76 1.07 -7.55 -4.41
CA HIS A 76 1.16 -8.41 -5.59
C HIS A 76 0.53 -9.80 -5.41
N LEU A 77 0.22 -10.24 -4.18
CA LEU A 77 -0.53 -11.48 -3.96
C LEU A 77 -2.00 -11.38 -4.40
N PHE A 78 -2.55 -10.16 -4.52
CA PHE A 78 -3.88 -9.98 -5.08
C PHE A 78 -3.80 -10.12 -6.61
N ALA A 79 -4.48 -11.17 -7.12
CA ALA A 79 -4.66 -11.42 -8.54
C ALA A 79 -5.64 -10.42 -9.18
#